data_AF-A0A0W0UI73-F1
#
_entry.id   AF-A0A0W0UI73-F1
#
_cell.length_a   1.000
_cell.length_b   1.000
_cell.length_c   1.000
_cell.angle_alpha   90.00
_cell.angle_beta   90.00
_cell.angle_gamma   90.00
#
_symmetry.space_group_name_H-M   'P 1'
#
loop_
_entity.id
_entity.type
_entity.pdbx_description
1 polymer ?
#
loop_
_entity_poly.entity_id
_entity_poly.type
_entity_poly.pdbx_seq_one_letter_code
_entity_poly.pdbx_strand_id
1 'polypeptide(L)'
;MNYTVVSCSPKHAEELYQQIAADFPEHHGLYKADAHSDSMPSCTHFKVTCDNHDAGLLSLSFPYPATCHIDWIGVLKRYQGKGFEHILLQQAFSYATQRQAKIITVETLAPFEADANYPGLYPLYEANRFYPLFNRTPQSYAKTVVYMAKSFYQPLQALIEVEQEARQFGFDWPNEMMILEQAIDECNEIQEAIAQCESKKRVQEEIGDLLHTAISLCLFAGFDVEETLTKITHKFTTRFQALKEIAQKQGFTTLKGQSLTAMMALWRDAKEMTAQSHNGHS
;
A
#
# COMPACT_ATOMS: atom_id res chain seq x y z
N MET A 1 22.65 15.06 8.54
CA MET A 1 22.52 14.58 9.93
C MET A 1 22.89 13.12 9.90
N ASN A 2 23.91 12.68 10.66
CA ASN A 2 24.31 11.28 10.63
C ASN A 2 23.41 10.49 11.57
N TYR A 3 22.72 9.49 11.02
CA TYR A 3 21.87 8.60 11.79
C TYR A 3 22.27 7.15 11.60
N THR A 4 22.00 6.32 12.61
CA THR A 4 22.15 4.87 12.53
C THR A 4 20.97 4.17 13.19
N VAL A 5 20.55 3.05 12.61
CA VAL A 5 19.52 2.19 13.19
C VAL A 5 20.18 0.89 13.65
N VAL A 6 20.01 0.54 14.91
CA VAL A 6 20.64 -0.64 15.52
C VAL A 6 19.67 -1.36 16.43
N SER A 7 19.83 -2.67 16.59
CA SER A 7 19.09 -3.43 17.60
C SER A 7 19.45 -2.95 19.01
N CYS A 8 18.49 -2.93 19.93
CA CYS A 8 18.75 -2.61 21.34
C CYS A 8 18.18 -3.67 22.28
N SER A 9 18.69 -3.69 23.52
CA SER A 9 18.21 -4.62 24.55
C SER A 9 16.81 -4.22 25.05
N PRO A 10 16.00 -5.16 25.55
CA PRO A 10 14.70 -4.84 26.14
C PRO A 10 14.78 -3.80 27.27
N LYS A 11 15.84 -3.85 28.09
CA LYS A 11 16.08 -2.84 29.13
C LYS A 11 16.26 -1.43 28.54
N HIS A 12 17.05 -1.32 27.47
CA HIS A 12 17.28 -0.04 26.79
C HIS A 12 16.01 0.45 26.09
N ALA A 13 15.24 -0.46 25.50
CA ALA A 13 13.96 -0.15 24.88
C ALA A 13 12.97 0.41 25.91
N GLU A 14 12.86 -0.22 27.08
CA GLU A 14 12.02 0.28 28.18
C GLU A 14 12.44 1.69 28.62
N GLU A 15 13.73 1.93 28.85
CA GLU A 15 14.25 3.25 29.24
C GLU A 15 13.94 4.34 28.21
N LEU A 16 14.10 4.03 26.92
CA LEU A 16 13.82 4.96 25.83
C LEU A 16 12.31 5.16 25.61
N TYR A 17 11.51 4.11 25.76
CA TYR A 17 10.05 4.18 25.75
C TYR A 17 9.55 5.14 26.84
N GLN A 18 10.01 4.98 28.08
CA GLN A 18 9.61 5.85 29.19
C GLN A 18 9.96 7.32 28.92
N GLN A 19 11.12 7.60 28.31
CA GLN A 19 11.51 8.95 27.93
C GLN A 19 10.57 9.54 26.85
N ILE A 20 10.24 8.76 25.83
CA ILE A 20 9.34 9.22 24.76
C ILE A 20 7.91 9.39 25.30
N ALA A 21 7.43 8.46 26.12
CA ALA A 21 6.11 8.54 26.73
C ALA A 21 5.96 9.74 27.68
N ALA A 22 7.04 10.12 28.39
CA ALA A 22 7.05 11.30 29.25
C ALA A 22 6.87 12.62 28.49
N ASP A 23 7.24 12.68 27.21
CA ASP A 23 6.98 13.84 26.35
C ASP A 23 5.49 13.98 25.97
N PHE A 24 4.68 12.92 26.14
CA PHE A 24 3.27 12.82 25.76
C PHE A 24 2.39 12.24 26.89
N PRO A 25 2.32 12.89 28.07
CA PRO A 25 1.66 12.34 29.26
C PRO A 25 0.15 12.08 29.05
N GLU A 26 -0.53 12.89 28.23
CA GLU A 26 -1.94 12.71 27.88
C GLU A 26 -2.19 11.49 26.97
N HIS A 27 -1.13 11.00 26.33
CA HIS A 27 -1.11 9.82 25.48
C HIS A 27 -0.46 8.61 26.18
N HIS A 28 0.01 8.76 27.43
CA HIS A 28 0.66 7.68 28.16
C HIS A 28 -0.25 6.45 28.35
N GLY A 29 -1.57 6.65 28.39
CA GLY A 29 -2.60 5.60 28.47
C GLY A 29 -2.85 4.83 27.16
N LEU A 30 -2.54 5.41 25.98
CA LEU A 30 -2.62 4.70 24.69
C LEU A 30 -1.68 3.50 24.63
N TYR A 31 -0.55 3.64 25.30
CA TYR A 31 0.55 2.67 25.28
C TYR A 31 0.57 1.75 26.51
N LYS A 32 -0.38 1.93 27.44
CA LYS A 32 -0.55 1.07 28.63
C LYS A 32 -1.88 0.31 28.64
N ALA A 33 -2.73 0.47 27.62
CA ALA A 33 -3.97 -0.28 27.47
C ALA A 33 -3.66 -1.78 27.19
N ASP A 34 -3.42 -2.49 28.30
CA ASP A 34 -3.58 -3.93 28.53
C ASP A 34 -2.51 -4.92 28.02
N ALA A 35 -1.40 -4.52 27.36
CA ALA A 35 -0.41 -5.53 26.88
C ALA A 35 1.09 -5.14 26.80
N HIS A 36 1.47 -3.86 26.94
CA HIS A 36 2.84 -3.44 26.57
C HIS A 36 3.94 -3.82 27.57
N SER A 37 3.67 -3.82 28.89
CA SER A 37 4.68 -4.24 29.88
C SER A 37 4.99 -5.73 29.79
N ASP A 38 3.99 -6.53 29.39
CA ASP A 38 4.09 -7.99 29.41
C ASP A 38 4.67 -8.55 28.10
N SER A 39 4.61 -7.77 27.01
CA SER A 39 5.13 -8.14 25.68
C SER A 39 6.51 -7.57 25.36
N MET A 40 6.99 -6.56 26.09
CA MET A 40 8.34 -5.99 25.92
C MET A 40 9.45 -7.05 25.89
N PRO A 41 9.46 -8.08 26.76
CA PRO A 41 10.51 -9.11 26.74
C PRO A 41 10.52 -10.00 25.49
N SER A 42 9.39 -10.14 24.77
CA SER A 42 9.27 -11.01 23.59
C SER A 42 9.38 -10.25 22.26
N CYS A 43 9.44 -8.93 22.31
CA CYS A 43 9.61 -8.08 21.13
C CYS A 43 11.08 -8.05 20.65
N THR A 44 11.26 -7.79 19.36
CA THR A 44 12.54 -7.34 18.81
C THR A 44 12.56 -5.82 18.78
N HIS A 45 13.59 -5.20 19.34
CA HIS A 45 13.71 -3.75 19.44
C HIS A 45 14.82 -3.18 18.57
N PHE A 46 14.52 -2.04 17.95
CA PHE A 46 15.49 -1.23 17.23
C PHE A 46 15.42 0.20 17.75
N LYS A 47 16.57 0.86 17.82
CA LYS A 47 16.65 2.29 18.08
C LYS A 47 17.30 3.00 16.91
N VAL A 48 16.85 4.21 16.66
CA VAL A 48 17.55 5.15 15.78
C VAL A 48 18.33 6.13 16.64
N THR A 49 19.61 6.31 16.32
CA THR A 49 20.46 7.33 16.92
C THR A 49 20.78 8.41 15.91
N CYS A 50 20.93 9.63 16.40
CA CYS A 50 21.32 10.80 15.62
C CYS A 50 22.46 11.50 16.34
N ASP A 51 23.60 11.65 15.67
CA ASP A 51 24.82 12.23 16.25
C ASP A 51 25.16 11.60 17.63
N ASN A 52 25.11 10.26 17.68
CA ASN A 52 25.32 9.40 18.87
C ASN A 52 24.30 9.52 20.01
N HIS A 53 23.20 10.24 19.82
CA HIS A 53 22.11 10.33 20.79
C HIS A 53 20.92 9.52 20.33
N ASP A 54 20.24 8.84 21.26
CA ASP A 54 19.00 8.15 20.93
C ASP A 54 17.94 9.16 20.47
N ALA A 55 17.28 8.83 19.37
CA ALA A 55 16.28 9.68 18.73
C ALA A 55 14.90 9.03 18.69
N GLY A 56 14.83 7.69 18.60
CA GLY A 56 13.57 6.96 18.60
C GLY A 56 13.73 5.47 18.76
N LEU A 57 12.60 4.80 18.97
CA LEU A 57 12.48 3.38 19.26
C LEU A 57 11.40 2.75 18.37
N LEU A 58 11.66 1.52 17.96
CA LEU A 58 10.77 0.62 17.24
C LEU A 58 10.76 -0.73 17.99
N SER A 59 9.58 -1.28 18.21
CA SER A 59 9.38 -2.61 18.79
C SER A 59 8.45 -3.42 17.91
N LEU A 60 8.85 -4.64 17.59
CA LEU A 60 8.16 -5.55 16.69
C LEU A 60 7.94 -6.90 17.34
N SER A 61 6.78 -7.49 17.11
CA SER A 61 6.47 -8.88 17.48
C SER A 61 5.96 -9.68 16.27
N PHE A 62 5.91 -11.00 16.45
CA PHE A 62 5.38 -11.93 15.45
C PHE A 62 4.28 -12.77 16.09
N PRO A 63 3.08 -12.20 16.31
CA PRO A 63 2.01 -12.87 17.05
C PRO A 63 1.45 -14.09 16.30
N TYR A 64 1.62 -14.13 14.97
CA TYR A 64 1.22 -15.25 14.12
C TYR A 64 2.30 -15.56 13.08
N PRO A 65 2.32 -16.79 12.51
CA PRO A 65 3.21 -17.11 11.40
C PRO A 65 3.05 -16.13 10.24
N ALA A 66 4.17 -15.61 9.73
CA ALA A 66 4.23 -14.64 8.63
C ALA A 66 3.49 -13.29 8.88
N THR A 67 3.15 -12.96 10.13
CA THR A 67 2.58 -11.66 10.50
C THR A 67 3.54 -10.93 11.43
N CYS A 68 4.07 -9.81 10.96
CA CYS A 68 4.79 -8.86 11.82
C CYS A 68 3.78 -7.88 12.42
N HIS A 69 3.90 -7.55 13.70
CA HIS A 69 3.13 -6.47 14.33
C HIS A 69 4.09 -5.38 14.78
N ILE A 70 3.75 -4.12 14.50
CA ILE A 70 4.40 -2.96 15.10
C ILE A 70 3.72 -2.72 16.44
N ASP A 71 4.30 -3.28 17.50
CA ASP A 71 3.83 -3.03 18.86
C ASP A 71 4.07 -1.56 19.21
N TRP A 72 5.24 -1.03 18.85
CA TRP A 72 5.58 0.33 19.23
C TRP A 72 6.49 1.01 18.21
N ILE A 73 6.21 2.28 17.94
CA ILE A 73 7.11 3.16 17.20
C ILE A 73 6.94 4.58 17.72
N GLY A 74 8.05 5.26 17.95
CA GLY A 74 8.03 6.62 18.48
C GLY A 74 9.39 7.26 18.46
N VAL A 75 9.40 8.58 18.45
CA VAL A 75 10.61 9.41 18.47
C VAL A 75 10.48 10.44 19.58
N LEU A 76 11.61 10.81 20.19
CA LEU A 76 11.63 11.86 21.21
C LEU A 76 11.18 13.19 20.58
N LYS A 77 10.50 14.03 21.38
CA LYS A 77 9.87 15.27 20.90
C LYS A 77 10.80 16.18 20.11
N ARG A 78 12.08 16.29 20.51
CA ARG A 78 13.11 17.09 19.82
C ARG A 78 13.50 16.57 18.42
N TYR A 79 13.12 15.35 18.07
CA TYR A 79 13.40 14.70 16.79
C TYR A 79 12.15 14.51 15.92
N GLN A 80 10.96 14.85 16.42
CA GLN A 80 9.73 14.80 15.62
C GLN A 80 9.78 15.69 14.38
N GLY A 81 9.18 15.22 13.29
CA GLY A 81 9.14 15.94 12.02
C GLY A 81 10.49 15.97 11.27
N LYS A 82 11.52 15.28 11.77
CA LYS A 82 12.83 15.16 11.10
C LYS A 82 12.97 13.88 10.27
N GLY A 83 11.90 13.10 10.12
CA GLY A 83 11.84 11.88 9.30
C GLY A 83 12.31 10.61 9.99
N PHE A 84 12.59 10.64 11.30
CA PHE A 84 13.04 9.46 12.04
C PHE A 84 11.94 8.39 12.17
N GLU A 85 10.67 8.79 12.19
CA GLU A 85 9.53 7.88 12.17
C GLU A 85 9.50 7.08 10.85
N HIS A 86 9.82 7.73 9.72
CA HIS A 86 9.93 7.05 8.43
C HIS A 86 11.11 6.08 8.41
N ILE A 87 12.27 6.48 8.94
CA ILE A 87 13.47 5.63 9.05
C ILE A 87 13.17 4.36 9.87
N LEU A 88 12.51 4.51 11.02
CA LEU A 88 12.10 3.38 11.85
C LEU A 88 11.07 2.50 11.13
N LEU A 89 10.12 3.10 10.40
CA LEU A 89 9.14 2.33 9.63
C LEU A 89 9.80 1.51 8.50
N GLN A 90 10.81 2.06 7.82
CA GLN A 90 11.59 1.29 6.84
C GLN A 90 12.37 0.14 7.49
N GLN A 91 12.92 0.35 8.69
CA GLN A 91 13.53 -0.73 9.47
C GLN A 91 12.51 -1.83 9.78
N ALA A 92 11.27 -1.47 10.12
CA ALA A 92 10.19 -2.43 10.36
C ALA A 92 9.92 -3.29 9.13
N PHE A 93 9.82 -2.67 7.95
CA PHE A 93 9.62 -3.40 6.69
C PHE A 93 10.80 -4.34 6.39
N SER A 94 12.02 -3.83 6.47
CA SER A 94 13.23 -4.63 6.22
C SER A 94 13.28 -5.86 7.12
N TYR A 95 13.03 -5.69 8.43
CA TYR A 95 13.07 -6.80 9.38
C TYR A 95 11.92 -7.78 9.17
N ALA A 96 10.71 -7.28 8.90
CA ALA A 96 9.56 -8.13 8.59
C ALA A 96 9.81 -9.00 7.35
N THR A 97 10.34 -8.42 6.27
CA THR A 97 10.71 -9.16 5.05
C THR A 97 11.82 -10.18 5.30
N GLN A 98 12.86 -9.85 6.07
CA GLN A 98 13.91 -10.81 6.46
C GLN A 98 13.35 -12.02 7.23
N ARG A 99 12.29 -11.79 8.02
CA ARG A 99 11.56 -12.82 8.76
C ARG A 99 10.45 -13.49 7.93
N GLN A 100 10.42 -13.25 6.61
CA GLN A 100 9.43 -13.78 5.67
C GLN A 100 7.99 -13.47 6.07
N ALA A 101 7.76 -12.32 6.72
CA ALA A 101 6.41 -11.83 6.96
C ALA A 101 5.74 -11.50 5.64
N LYS A 102 4.48 -11.92 5.50
CA LYS A 102 3.61 -11.58 4.36
C LYS A 102 2.78 -10.33 4.63
N ILE A 103 2.59 -9.99 5.90
CA ILE A 103 1.80 -8.85 6.33
C ILE A 103 2.48 -8.18 7.53
N ILE A 104 2.42 -6.85 7.57
CA ILE A 104 2.73 -6.07 8.76
C ILE A 104 1.49 -5.34 9.21
N THR A 105 1.20 -5.40 10.50
CA THR A 105 0.04 -4.78 11.12
C THR A 105 0.45 -3.78 12.18
N VAL A 106 -0.42 -2.82 12.45
CA VAL A 106 -0.19 -1.82 13.49
C VAL A 106 -1.51 -1.34 14.06
N GLU A 107 -1.48 -0.92 15.32
CA GLU A 107 -2.54 -0.13 15.91
C GLU A 107 -2.10 1.31 16.08
N THR A 108 -2.98 2.25 15.73
CA THR A 108 -2.74 3.68 15.92
C THR A 108 -4.03 4.38 16.31
N LEU A 109 -3.93 5.58 16.87
CA LEU A 109 -5.08 6.46 17.04
C LEU A 109 -5.86 6.61 15.74
N ALA A 110 -7.20 6.53 15.84
CA ALA A 110 -8.07 6.79 14.72
C ALA A 110 -7.90 8.26 14.25
N PRO A 111 -8.03 8.54 12.94
CA PRO A 111 -7.73 9.88 12.40
C PRO A 111 -8.64 10.99 12.97
N PHE A 112 -9.84 10.66 13.42
CA PHE A 112 -10.77 11.59 14.06
C PHE A 112 -10.52 11.83 15.56
N GLU A 113 -9.58 11.09 16.17
CA GLU A 113 -9.13 11.24 17.56
C GLU A 113 -7.83 12.05 17.66
N ALA A 114 -7.26 12.45 16.51
CA ALA A 114 -6.06 13.26 16.43
C ALA A 114 -6.34 14.69 16.93
N ASP A 115 -5.35 15.29 17.60
CA ASP A 115 -5.42 16.67 18.08
C ASP A 115 -4.16 17.46 17.70
N ALA A 116 -4.18 18.77 17.94
CA ALA A 116 -3.11 19.68 17.53
C ALA A 116 -1.74 19.37 18.19
N ASN A 117 -1.73 18.65 19.32
CA ASN A 117 -0.51 18.34 20.07
C ASN A 117 0.07 16.97 19.70
N TYR A 118 -0.73 16.10 19.07
CA TYR A 118 -0.29 14.82 18.54
C TYR A 118 -1.12 14.44 17.31
N PRO A 119 -0.60 14.69 16.08
CA PRO A 119 -1.32 14.35 14.84
C PRO A 119 -1.48 12.84 14.63
N GLY A 120 -0.89 12.02 15.50
CA GLY A 120 -0.86 10.57 15.39
C GLY A 120 0.05 10.08 14.26
N LEU A 121 0.14 8.76 14.16
CA LEU A 121 0.93 8.10 13.12
C LEU A 121 0.07 7.59 11.95
N TYR A 122 -1.25 7.79 12.01
CA TYR A 122 -2.16 7.39 10.95
C TYR A 122 -1.75 7.93 9.57
N PRO A 123 -1.42 9.24 9.39
CA PRO A 123 -0.99 9.74 8.09
C PRO A 123 0.31 9.11 7.60
N LEU A 124 1.24 8.78 8.52
CA LEU A 124 2.48 8.08 8.18
C LEU A 124 2.19 6.68 7.64
N TYR A 125 1.32 5.93 8.31
CA TYR A 125 0.94 4.57 7.88
C TYR A 125 0.17 4.60 6.55
N GLU A 126 -0.79 5.51 6.40
CA GLU A 126 -1.55 5.70 5.16
C GLU A 126 -0.63 6.03 3.98
N ALA A 127 0.31 6.96 4.17
CA ALA A 127 1.32 7.30 3.15
C ALA A 127 2.23 6.11 2.77
N ASN A 128 2.38 5.13 3.67
CA ASN A 128 3.16 3.91 3.43
C ASN A 128 2.30 2.70 3.02
N ARG A 129 1.06 2.96 2.57
CA ARG A 129 0.10 1.97 2.07
C ARG A 129 -0.31 0.93 3.11
N PHE A 130 -0.46 1.36 4.37
CA PHE A 130 -1.31 0.63 5.30
C PHE A 130 -2.77 0.97 5.03
N TYR A 131 -3.62 -0.05 5.10
CA TYR A 131 -5.06 0.10 4.94
C TYR A 131 -5.75 -0.13 6.29
N PRO A 132 -6.72 0.72 6.68
CA PRO A 132 -7.50 0.50 7.89
C PRO A 132 -8.38 -0.75 7.74
N LEU A 133 -8.42 -1.58 8.78
CA LEU A 133 -9.22 -2.80 8.82
C LEU A 133 -10.48 -2.62 9.67
N PHE A 134 -10.32 -2.16 10.92
CA PHE A 134 -11.44 -1.89 11.82
C PHE A 134 -11.02 -0.94 12.95
N ASN A 135 -12.02 -0.28 13.54
CA ASN A 135 -11.85 0.55 14.72
C ASN A 135 -12.18 -0.25 15.99
N ARG A 136 -11.50 0.05 17.09
CA ARG A 136 -11.88 -0.41 18.43
C ARG A 136 -11.70 0.71 19.44
N THR A 137 -12.50 0.68 20.50
CA THR A 137 -12.36 1.58 21.64
C THR A 137 -12.08 0.71 22.87
N PRO A 138 -10.82 0.58 23.30
CA PRO A 138 -10.45 -0.26 24.44
C PRO A 138 -11.20 0.16 25.70
N GLN A 139 -11.68 -0.77 26.53
CA GLN A 139 -12.41 -0.42 27.76
C GLN A 139 -11.54 0.38 28.75
N SER A 140 -10.22 0.16 28.71
CA SER A 140 -9.21 0.87 29.49
C SER A 140 -8.97 2.31 29.01
N TYR A 141 -9.56 2.76 27.89
CA TYR A 141 -9.28 4.06 27.30
C TYR A 141 -10.42 4.70 26.50
N ALA A 142 -10.60 6.01 26.64
CA ALA A 142 -11.73 6.74 26.04
C ALA A 142 -11.57 7.09 24.55
N LYS A 143 -10.37 6.96 23.93
CA LYS A 143 -10.21 7.24 22.49
C LYS A 143 -10.22 5.98 21.65
N THR A 144 -10.69 6.15 20.42
CA THR A 144 -10.76 5.10 19.40
C THR A 144 -9.40 4.90 18.72
N VAL A 145 -9.01 3.63 18.55
CA VAL A 145 -7.84 3.22 17.77
C VAL A 145 -8.30 2.48 16.52
N VAL A 146 -7.49 2.54 15.47
CA VAL A 146 -7.69 1.84 14.20
C VAL A 146 -6.58 0.81 14.02
N TYR A 147 -6.99 -0.41 13.71
CA TYR A 147 -6.08 -1.48 13.33
C TYR A 147 -5.84 -1.38 11.82
N MET A 148 -4.58 -1.29 11.41
CA MET A 148 -4.19 -1.14 10.01
C MET A 148 -3.25 -2.28 9.58
N ALA A 149 -3.25 -2.60 8.28
CA ALA A 149 -2.37 -3.62 7.73
C ALA A 149 -1.79 -3.24 6.37
N LYS A 150 -0.57 -3.72 6.13
CA LYS A 150 0.12 -3.66 4.85
C LYS A 150 0.55 -5.07 4.46
N SER A 151 0.14 -5.49 3.27
CA SER A 151 0.64 -6.73 2.66
C SER A 151 2.02 -6.49 2.04
N PHE A 152 2.96 -7.40 2.30
CA PHE A 152 4.21 -7.54 1.55
C PHE A 152 4.06 -8.49 0.36
N TYR A 153 2.96 -9.24 0.26
CA TYR A 153 2.70 -10.04 -0.93
C TYR A 153 2.45 -9.10 -2.12
N GLN A 154 3.32 -9.22 -3.12
CA GLN A 154 3.26 -8.49 -4.38
C GLN A 154 2.94 -9.50 -5.51
N PRO A 155 1.65 -9.84 -5.74
CA PRO A 155 1.27 -10.86 -6.71
C PRO A 155 1.76 -10.57 -8.12
N LEU A 156 1.81 -9.29 -8.52
CA LEU A 156 2.35 -8.89 -9.82
C LEU A 156 3.83 -9.24 -9.95
N GLN A 157 4.63 -8.94 -8.92
CA GLN A 157 6.06 -9.22 -8.91
C GLN A 157 6.32 -10.73 -8.93
N ALA A 158 5.58 -11.50 -8.13
CA ALA A 158 5.65 -12.96 -8.13
C ALA A 158 5.30 -13.54 -9.51
N LEU A 159 4.31 -12.98 -10.19
CA LEU A 159 3.94 -13.41 -11.54
C LEU A 159 5.06 -13.11 -12.56
N ILE A 160 5.64 -11.92 -12.52
CA ILE A 160 6.75 -11.52 -13.41
C ILE A 160 7.94 -12.46 -13.23
N GLU A 161 8.27 -12.82 -11.99
CA GLU A 161 9.37 -13.73 -11.67
C GLU A 161 9.14 -15.13 -12.24
N VAL A 162 7.93 -15.69 -12.09
CA VAL A 162 7.58 -17.02 -12.61
C VAL A 162 7.56 -17.03 -14.15
N GLU A 163 7.04 -15.98 -14.79
CA GLU A 163 7.09 -15.82 -16.25
C GLU A 163 8.53 -15.79 -16.77
N GLN A 164 9.41 -15.02 -16.10
CA GLN A 164 10.82 -14.95 -16.48
C GLN A 164 11.53 -16.30 -16.28
N GLU A 165 11.24 -17.01 -15.19
CA GLU A 165 11.76 -18.36 -14.95
C GLU A 165 11.29 -19.34 -16.03
N ALA A 166 10.01 -19.32 -16.39
CA ALA A 166 9.45 -20.17 -17.43
C ALA A 166 10.16 -19.96 -18.78
N ARG A 167 10.41 -18.72 -19.17
CA ARG A 167 11.14 -18.40 -20.41
C ARG A 167 12.60 -18.84 -20.35
N GLN A 168 13.27 -18.65 -19.22
CA GLN A 168 14.64 -19.15 -19.01
C GLN A 168 14.71 -20.68 -19.11
N PHE A 169 13.66 -21.38 -18.67
CA PHE A 169 13.50 -22.82 -18.82
C PHE A 169 13.19 -23.25 -20.27
N GLY A 170 12.86 -22.31 -21.16
CA GLY A 170 12.52 -22.57 -22.56
C GLY A 170 11.01 -22.74 -22.82
N PHE A 171 10.17 -22.46 -21.82
CA PHE A 171 8.73 -22.34 -22.00
C PHE A 171 8.39 -20.87 -22.30
N ASP A 172 8.46 -20.52 -23.59
CA ASP A 172 8.22 -19.16 -24.08
C ASP A 172 7.36 -19.17 -25.35
N TRP A 173 6.78 -18.02 -25.67
CA TRP A 173 6.01 -17.81 -26.87
C TRP A 173 6.91 -17.74 -28.11
N PRO A 174 6.49 -18.30 -29.26
CA PRO A 174 7.30 -18.22 -30.49
C PRO A 174 7.40 -16.81 -31.08
N ASN A 175 6.38 -15.98 -30.89
CA ASN A 175 6.31 -14.59 -31.33
C ASN A 175 5.12 -13.85 -30.68
N GLU A 176 5.10 -12.53 -30.80
CA GLU A 176 4.08 -11.65 -30.22
C GLU A 176 2.68 -11.87 -30.79
N MET A 177 2.56 -12.32 -32.05
CA MET A 177 1.25 -12.56 -32.68
C MET A 177 0.52 -13.71 -32.02
N MET A 178 1.23 -14.77 -31.60
CA MET A 178 0.62 -15.89 -30.88
C MET A 178 0.08 -15.48 -29.50
N ILE A 179 0.73 -14.52 -28.83
CA ILE A 179 0.22 -13.98 -27.55
C ILE A 179 -1.05 -13.15 -27.79
N LEU A 180 -1.09 -12.40 -28.89
CA LEU A 180 -2.28 -11.64 -29.28
C LEU A 180 -3.44 -12.55 -29.68
N GLU A 181 -3.18 -13.65 -30.36
CA GLU A 181 -4.17 -14.70 -30.65
C GLU A 181 -4.69 -15.30 -29.35
N GLN A 182 -3.81 -15.66 -28.41
CA GLN A 182 -4.23 -16.13 -27.09
C GLN A 182 -5.12 -15.11 -26.37
N ALA A 183 -4.79 -13.82 -26.41
CA ALA A 183 -5.60 -12.78 -25.77
C ALA A 183 -7.01 -12.68 -26.36
N ILE A 184 -7.17 -12.97 -27.65
CA ILE A 184 -8.48 -13.05 -28.31
C ILE A 184 -9.23 -14.29 -27.83
N ASP A 185 -8.55 -15.42 -27.70
CA ASP A 185 -9.15 -16.65 -27.17
C ASP A 185 -9.64 -16.47 -25.73
N GLU A 186 -8.84 -15.87 -24.84
CA GLU A 186 -9.27 -15.54 -23.47
C GLU A 186 -10.50 -14.62 -23.45
N CYS A 187 -10.58 -13.67 -24.39
CA CYS A 187 -11.78 -12.83 -24.52
C CYS A 187 -13.02 -13.64 -24.94
N ASN A 188 -12.85 -14.68 -25.77
CA ASN A 188 -13.92 -15.57 -26.18
C ASN A 188 -14.35 -16.47 -25.01
N GLU A 189 -13.41 -16.98 -24.20
CA GLU A 189 -13.72 -17.78 -23.00
C GLU A 189 -14.51 -16.96 -21.97
N ILE A 190 -14.14 -15.69 -21.73
CA ILE A 190 -14.94 -14.78 -20.89
C ILE A 190 -16.37 -14.64 -21.44
N GLN A 191 -16.53 -14.44 -22.75
CA GLN A 191 -17.85 -14.30 -23.38
C GLN A 191 -18.68 -15.58 -23.22
N GLU A 192 -18.07 -16.74 -23.42
CA GLU A 192 -18.71 -18.05 -23.29
C GLU A 192 -19.17 -18.29 -21.84
N ALA A 193 -18.29 -18.09 -20.86
CA ALA A 193 -18.59 -18.26 -19.45
C ALA A 193 -19.78 -17.38 -19.00
N ILE A 194 -19.85 -16.14 -19.50
CA ILE A 194 -20.98 -15.23 -19.24
C ILE A 194 -22.25 -15.73 -19.94
N ALA A 195 -22.17 -16.11 -21.22
CA ALA A 195 -23.32 -16.55 -22.01
C ALA A 195 -23.94 -17.84 -21.46
N GLN A 196 -23.12 -18.72 -20.90
CA GLN A 196 -23.54 -19.98 -20.27
C GLN A 196 -23.97 -19.81 -18.80
N CYS A 197 -23.98 -18.57 -18.28
CA CYS A 197 -24.32 -18.29 -16.88
C CYS A 197 -23.48 -19.09 -15.89
N GLU A 198 -22.19 -19.27 -16.18
CA GLU A 198 -21.26 -19.96 -15.28
C GLU A 198 -21.04 -19.20 -13.98
N SER A 199 -20.36 -19.85 -13.03
CA SER A 199 -20.11 -19.25 -11.72
C SER A 199 -19.25 -17.98 -11.84
N LYS A 200 -19.46 -17.02 -10.94
CA LYS A 200 -18.59 -15.82 -10.85
C LYS A 200 -17.11 -16.17 -10.69
N LYS A 201 -16.81 -17.31 -10.07
CA LYS A 201 -15.43 -17.79 -9.91
C LYS A 201 -14.83 -18.16 -11.26
N ARG A 202 -15.56 -18.86 -12.11
CA ARG A 202 -15.10 -19.23 -13.46
C ARG A 202 -14.91 -18.00 -14.34
N VAL A 203 -15.85 -17.07 -14.35
CA VAL A 203 -15.67 -15.77 -15.05
C VAL A 203 -14.43 -15.01 -14.55
N GLN A 204 -14.13 -15.08 -13.25
CA GLN A 204 -12.93 -14.47 -12.68
C GLN A 204 -11.64 -15.19 -13.11
N GLU A 205 -11.67 -16.51 -13.28
CA GLU A 205 -10.55 -17.30 -13.81
C GLU A 205 -10.21 -16.81 -15.24
N GLU A 206 -11.17 -16.74 -16.15
CA GLU A 206 -10.95 -16.27 -17.54
C GLU A 206 -10.44 -14.82 -17.62
N ILE A 207 -10.97 -13.93 -16.77
CA ILE A 207 -10.45 -12.56 -16.67
C ILE A 207 -9.00 -12.57 -16.19
N GLY A 208 -8.64 -13.50 -15.31
CA GLY A 208 -7.28 -13.74 -14.84
C GLY A 208 -6.36 -14.15 -15.99
N ASP A 209 -6.80 -15.06 -16.85
CA ASP A 209 -6.01 -15.55 -17.98
C ASP A 209 -5.79 -14.47 -19.06
N LEU A 210 -6.78 -13.61 -19.31
CA LEU A 210 -6.60 -12.41 -20.15
C LEU A 210 -5.57 -11.43 -19.55
N LEU A 211 -5.63 -11.20 -18.23
CA LEU A 211 -4.66 -10.34 -17.54
C LEU A 211 -3.24 -10.94 -17.61
N HIS A 212 -3.13 -12.25 -17.40
CA HIS A 212 -1.88 -12.99 -17.53
C HIS A 212 -1.29 -12.85 -18.94
N THR A 213 -2.11 -13.02 -19.97
CA THR A 213 -1.70 -12.89 -21.36
C THR A 213 -1.23 -11.47 -21.70
N ALA A 214 -1.91 -10.43 -21.19
CA ALA A 214 -1.48 -9.05 -21.37
C ALA A 214 -0.13 -8.73 -20.69
N ILE A 215 0.11 -9.30 -19.50
CA ILE A 215 1.39 -9.18 -18.79
C ILE A 215 2.48 -9.94 -19.55
N SER A 216 2.18 -11.14 -20.02
CA SER A 216 3.09 -11.96 -20.84
C SER A 216 3.54 -11.20 -22.09
N LEU A 217 2.61 -10.55 -22.80
CA LEU A 217 2.91 -9.71 -23.95
C LEU A 217 3.79 -8.51 -23.59
N CYS A 218 3.50 -7.84 -22.48
CA CYS A 218 4.29 -6.71 -21.99
C CYS A 218 5.75 -7.11 -21.75
N LEU A 219 5.96 -8.23 -21.06
CA LEU A 219 7.29 -8.79 -20.82
C LEU A 219 7.96 -9.28 -22.11
N PHE A 220 7.22 -9.94 -23.01
CA PHE A 220 7.75 -10.44 -24.29
C PHE A 220 8.25 -9.30 -25.18
N ALA A 221 7.53 -8.18 -25.21
CA ALA A 221 7.91 -6.98 -25.93
C ALA A 221 9.05 -6.18 -25.24
N GLY A 222 9.58 -6.65 -24.11
CA GLY A 222 10.67 -6.00 -23.37
C GLY A 222 10.25 -4.75 -22.59
N PHE A 223 8.97 -4.60 -22.27
CA PHE A 223 8.47 -3.49 -21.47
C PHE A 223 8.41 -3.85 -19.98
N ASP A 224 8.60 -2.83 -19.13
CA ASP A 224 8.40 -2.94 -17.70
C ASP A 224 6.89 -2.86 -17.36
N VAL A 225 6.39 -3.87 -16.63
CA VAL A 225 4.97 -4.00 -16.34
C VAL A 225 4.49 -2.93 -15.36
N GLU A 226 5.29 -2.59 -14.34
CA GLU A 226 4.92 -1.55 -13.37
C GLU A 226 4.92 -0.15 -13.99
N GLU A 227 5.90 0.15 -14.84
CA GLU A 227 5.96 1.38 -15.61
C GLU A 227 4.75 1.48 -16.55
N THR A 228 4.39 0.38 -17.21
CA THR A 228 3.22 0.30 -18.10
C THR A 228 1.92 0.57 -17.32
N LEU A 229 1.73 -0.04 -16.15
CA LEU A 229 0.59 0.22 -15.27
C LEU A 229 0.56 1.66 -14.76
N THR A 230 1.72 2.23 -14.45
CA THR A 230 1.87 3.63 -14.02
C THR A 230 1.41 4.58 -15.14
N LYS A 231 1.85 4.34 -16.38
CA LYS A 231 1.43 5.12 -17.57
C LYS A 231 -0.07 4.99 -17.83
N ILE A 232 -0.66 3.79 -17.67
CA ILE A 232 -2.11 3.58 -17.79
C ILE A 232 -2.87 4.40 -16.75
N THR A 233 -2.43 4.34 -15.49
CA THR A 233 -3.06 5.03 -14.36
C THR A 233 -3.00 6.55 -14.52
N HIS A 234 -1.85 7.08 -14.93
CA HIS A 234 -1.68 8.49 -15.22
C HIS A 234 -2.60 8.93 -16.37
N LYS A 235 -2.55 8.23 -17.50
CA LYS A 235 -3.39 8.53 -18.68
C LYS A 235 -4.88 8.50 -18.35
N PHE A 236 -5.34 7.49 -17.60
CA PHE A 236 -6.73 7.39 -17.18
C PHE A 236 -7.12 8.52 -16.23
N THR A 237 -6.32 8.79 -15.20
CA THR A 237 -6.56 9.86 -14.23
C THR A 237 -6.66 11.22 -14.92
N THR A 238 -5.71 11.56 -15.79
CA THR A 238 -5.68 12.83 -16.52
C THR A 238 -6.94 12.99 -17.40
N ARG A 239 -7.32 11.95 -18.15
CA ARG A 239 -8.55 11.95 -18.96
C ARG A 239 -9.81 12.03 -18.11
N PHE A 240 -9.84 11.33 -16.98
CA PHE A 240 -10.99 11.34 -16.09
C PHE A 240 -11.20 12.70 -15.44
N GLN A 241 -10.14 13.42 -15.07
CA GLN A 241 -10.26 14.79 -14.56
C GLN A 241 -10.78 15.74 -15.64
N ALA A 242 -10.24 15.67 -16.88
CA ALA A 242 -10.78 16.46 -18.00
C ALA A 242 -12.26 16.15 -18.25
N LEU A 243 -12.66 14.88 -18.21
CA LEU A 243 -14.07 14.48 -18.32
C LEU A 243 -14.92 15.13 -17.22
N LYS A 244 -14.45 15.20 -15.96
CA LYS A 244 -15.20 15.84 -14.87
C LYS A 244 -15.38 17.33 -15.12
N GLU A 245 -14.34 18.02 -15.58
CA GLU A 245 -14.41 19.45 -15.90
C GLU A 245 -15.41 19.74 -17.03
N ILE A 246 -15.39 18.94 -18.10
CA ILE A 246 -16.32 19.06 -19.22
C ILE A 246 -17.75 18.78 -18.75
N ALA A 247 -17.96 17.71 -17.99
CA ALA A 247 -19.26 17.35 -17.45
C ALA A 247 -19.82 18.47 -16.55
N GLN A 248 -18.98 19.05 -15.69
CA GLN A 248 -19.38 20.16 -14.82
C GLN A 248 -19.75 21.41 -15.62
N LYS A 249 -19.00 21.75 -16.68
CA LYS A 249 -19.35 22.85 -17.60
C LYS A 249 -20.68 22.63 -18.32
N GLN A 250 -21.07 21.38 -18.54
CA GLN A 250 -22.36 21.00 -19.10
C GLN A 250 -23.47 20.86 -18.04
N GLY A 251 -23.20 21.21 -16.78
CA GLY A 251 -24.17 21.19 -15.69
C GLY A 251 -24.33 19.84 -14.99
N PHE A 252 -23.51 18.85 -15.30
CA PHE A 252 -23.56 17.54 -14.63
C PHE A 252 -22.75 17.55 -13.33
N THR A 253 -23.39 17.15 -12.24
CA THR A 253 -22.72 16.84 -10.96
C THR A 253 -22.35 15.36 -10.84
N THR A 254 -22.95 14.50 -11.68
CA THR A 254 -22.69 13.06 -11.77
C THR A 254 -23.10 12.54 -13.15
N LEU A 255 -22.43 11.47 -13.62
CA LEU A 255 -22.81 10.74 -14.82
C LEU A 255 -23.64 9.48 -14.53
N LYS A 256 -23.93 9.18 -13.26
CA LYS A 256 -24.80 8.06 -12.91
C LYS A 256 -26.18 8.24 -13.54
N GLY A 257 -26.66 7.21 -14.24
CA GLY A 257 -27.95 7.25 -14.94
C GLY A 257 -27.92 7.95 -16.31
N GLN A 258 -26.79 8.51 -16.73
CA GLN A 258 -26.64 9.05 -18.09
C GLN A 258 -26.52 7.91 -19.12
N SER A 259 -26.92 8.21 -20.36
CA SER A 259 -26.82 7.23 -21.45
C SER A 259 -25.35 6.93 -21.76
N LEU A 260 -25.06 5.71 -22.20
CA LEU A 260 -23.73 5.32 -22.65
C LEU A 260 -23.22 6.25 -23.75
N THR A 261 -24.09 6.65 -24.69
CA THR A 261 -23.77 7.60 -25.76
C THR A 261 -23.29 8.95 -25.21
N ALA A 262 -23.95 9.49 -24.19
CA ALA A 262 -23.53 10.75 -23.56
C ALA A 262 -22.18 10.59 -22.84
N MET A 263 -21.99 9.49 -22.10
CA MET A 263 -20.73 9.21 -21.42
C MET A 263 -19.57 9.03 -22.41
N MET A 264 -19.81 8.34 -23.54
CA MET A 264 -18.81 8.16 -24.59
C MET A 264 -18.46 9.47 -25.31
N ALA A 265 -19.43 10.37 -25.50
CA ALA A 265 -19.18 11.71 -26.05
C ALA A 265 -18.26 12.52 -25.12
N LEU A 266 -18.58 12.59 -23.82
CA LEU A 266 -17.74 13.26 -22.83
C LEU A 266 -16.33 12.67 -22.75
N TRP A 267 -16.22 11.34 -22.85
CA TRP A 267 -14.92 10.67 -22.85
C TRP A 267 -14.10 10.95 -24.10
N ARG A 268 -14.73 11.06 -25.27
CA ARG A 268 -14.06 11.46 -26.50
C ARG A 268 -13.52 12.89 -26.37
N ASP A 269 -14.35 13.83 -25.91
CA ASP A 269 -13.96 15.22 -25.74
C ASP A 269 -12.78 15.36 -24.74
N ALA A 270 -12.80 14.57 -23.66
CA ALA A 270 -11.70 14.50 -22.70
C ALA A 270 -10.39 13.95 -23.31
N LYS A 271 -10.47 12.95 -24.21
CA LYS A 271 -9.29 12.46 -24.94
C LYS A 271 -8.70 13.55 -25.84
N GLU A 272 -9.54 14.31 -26.55
CA GLU A 272 -9.11 15.38 -27.45
C GLU A 272 -8.43 16.51 -26.67
N MET A 273 -9.04 16.97 -25.57
CA MET A 273 -8.47 18.00 -24.70
C MET A 273 -7.09 17.60 -24.15
N THR A 274 -6.95 16.36 -23.68
CA THR A 274 -5.68 15.88 -23.10
C THR A 274 -4.59 15.61 -24.13
N ALA A 275 -4.95 15.29 -25.38
CA ALA A 275 -4.00 15.14 -26.48
C ALA A 275 -3.41 16.48 -26.94
N GLN A 276 -4.22 17.54 -26.98
CA GLN A 276 -3.78 18.89 -27.38
C GLN A 276 -2.78 19.51 -26.37
N SER A 277 -3.00 19.27 -25.07
CA SER A 277 -2.10 19.76 -24.02
C SER A 277 -0.70 19.14 -24.04
N HIS A 278 -0.57 17.90 -24.54
CA HIS A 278 0.74 17.23 -24.68
C HIS A 278 1.55 17.75 -25.88
N ASN A 279 0.90 18.14 -26.98
CA ASN A 279 1.58 18.61 -28.19
C ASN A 279 2.02 20.09 -28.13
N GLY A 280 1.57 20.86 -27.13
CA GLY A 280 1.92 22.28 -26.96
C GLY A 280 3.11 22.56 -26.05
N HIS A 281 3.78 21.53 -25.51
CA HIS A 281 4.90 21.64 -24.56
C HIS A 281 6.16 20.87 -25.03
N SER A 282 6.26 20.55 -26.32
CA SER A 282 7.48 20.00 -26.94
C SER A 282 8.23 21.09 -27.69
#